data_AF-A0A811AQJ1-F1
#
_entry.id   AF-A0A811AQJ1-F1
#
_cell.length_a   1.000
_cell.length_b   1.000
_cell.length_c   1.000
_cell.angle_alpha   90.00
_cell.angle_beta   90.00
_cell.angle_gamma   90.00
#
_symmetry.space_group_name_H-M   'P 1'
#
loop_
_entity.id
_entity.type
_entity.pdbx_description
1 polymer ?
#
loop_
_entity_poly.entity_id
_entity_poly.type
_entity_poly.pdbx_seq_one_letter_code
_entity_poly.pdbx_strand_id
1 'polypeptide(L)' 'MSQNSADASYLQQMALSFIALRLNVSSETVDASHQALLQYIRPGAQNQMKVILAEEAKRIKTIT' A
#
# COMPACT_ATOMS: atom_id res chain seq x y z
N MET A 1 -16.05 -15.00 21.66
CA MET A 1 -15.07 -14.08 21.07
C MET A 1 -15.26 -12.73 21.75
N SER A 2 -14.22 -12.17 22.38
CA SER A 2 -14.33 -10.86 23.04
C SER A 2 -14.20 -9.74 22.01
N GLN A 3 -14.81 -8.58 22.25
CA GLN A 3 -14.74 -7.43 21.35
C GLN A 3 -13.30 -7.00 21.06
N ASN A 4 -12.44 -7.01 22.10
CA ASN A 4 -11.00 -6.73 21.97
C ASN A 4 -10.28 -7.68 20.99
N SER A 5 -10.70 -8.96 20.90
CA SER A 5 -10.10 -9.92 19.95
C SER A 5 -10.56 -9.69 18.51
N ALA A 6 -11.77 -9.16 18.31
CA ALA A 6 -12.27 -8.77 16.99
C ALA A 6 -11.54 -7.53 16.46
N ASP A 7 -11.29 -6.53 17.33
CA ASP A 7 -10.54 -5.32 16.98
C ASP A 7 -9.08 -5.62 16.63
N ALA A 8 -8.42 -6.51 17.38
CA ALA A 8 -7.04 -6.93 17.09
C ALA A 8 -6.94 -7.68 15.75
N SER A 9 -7.89 -8.58 15.48
CA SER A 9 -7.96 -9.32 14.22
C SER A 9 -8.19 -8.38 13.03
N TYR A 10 -9.03 -7.35 13.20
CA TYR A 10 -9.25 -6.33 12.18
C TYR A 10 -7.97 -5.53 11.89
N LEU A 11 -7.28 -5.04 12.93
CA LEU A 11 -6.01 -4.32 12.75
C LEU A 11 -4.93 -5.18 12.11
N GLN A 12 -4.88 -6.47 12.45
CA GLN A 12 -3.97 -7.42 11.81
C GLN A 12 -4.28 -7.57 10.31
N GLN A 13 -5.55 -7.69 9.94
CA GLN A 13 -5.95 -7.77 8.53
C GLN A 13 -5.62 -6.47 7.78
N MET A 14 -5.83 -5.30 8.39
CA MET A 14 -5.42 -4.02 7.79
C MET A 14 -3.90 -3.97 7.58
N ALA A 15 -3.10 -4.39 8.56
CA ALA A 15 -1.65 -4.43 8.45
C ALA A 15 -1.19 -5.35 7.30
N LEU A 16 -1.77 -6.55 7.20
CA LEU A 16 -1.49 -7.48 6.09
C LEU A 16 -1.89 -6.88 4.74
N SER A 17 -3.00 -6.14 4.68
CA SER A 17 -3.46 -5.44 3.48
C SER A 17 -2.44 -4.40 3.02
N PHE A 18 -1.88 -3.60 3.94
CA PHE A 18 -0.84 -2.62 3.62
C PHE A 18 0.45 -3.26 3.12
N ILE A 19 0.85 -4.39 3.72
CA ILE A 19 2.01 -5.17 3.23
C ILE A 19 1.75 -5.65 1.80
N ALA A 20 0.56 -6.19 1.51
CA ALA A 20 0.22 -6.67 0.18
C ALA A 20 0.24 -5.55 -0.87
N LEU A 21 -0.29 -4.36 -0.55
CA LEU A 21 -0.24 -3.19 -1.45
C LEU A 21 1.18 -2.74 -1.82
N ARG A 22 2.18 -3.14 -1.04
CA ARG A 22 3.59 -2.78 -1.26
C ARG A 22 4.41 -3.91 -1.87
N LEU A 23 4.22 -5.13 -1.39
CA LEU A 23 5.09 -6.27 -1.72
C LEU A 23 4.49 -7.20 -2.78
N ASN A 24 3.17 -7.22 -2.95
CA ASN A 24 2.49 -8.07 -3.92
C ASN A 24 2.09 -7.26 -5.16
N VAL A 25 3.08 -6.68 -5.83
CA VAL A 25 2.90 -5.84 -7.02
C VAL A 25 3.65 -6.42 -8.21
N SER A 26 3.10 -6.21 -9.40
CA SER A 26 3.66 -6.52 -10.71
C SER A 26 3.68 -5.27 -11.60
N SER A 27 4.27 -5.35 -12.78
CA SER A 27 4.26 -4.24 -13.75
C SER A 27 2.83 -3.77 -14.10
N GLU A 28 1.86 -4.69 -14.12
CA GLU A 28 0.45 -4.41 -14.42
C GLU A 28 -0.32 -3.83 -13.22
N THR A 29 0.08 -4.17 -11.99
CA THR A 29 -0.72 -3.87 -10.78
C THR A 29 -0.13 -2.75 -9.93
N VAL A 30 1.14 -2.39 -10.12
CA VAL A 30 1.86 -1.44 -9.27
C VAL A 30 1.18 -0.07 -9.16
N ASP A 31 0.66 0.49 -10.26
CA ASP A 31 0.03 1.81 -10.25
C ASP A 31 -1.27 1.80 -9.41
N ALA A 32 -2.10 0.77 -9.59
CA ALA A 32 -3.36 0.63 -8.87
C ALA A 32 -3.11 0.43 -7.36
N SER A 33 -2.14 -0.42 -7.01
CA SER A 33 -1.73 -0.63 -5.62
C SER A 33 -1.18 0.63 -4.95
N HIS A 34 -0.35 1.40 -5.67
CA HIS A 34 0.18 2.67 -5.19
C HIS A 34 -0.92 3.74 -5.03
N GLN A 35 -1.90 3.80 -5.94
CA GLN A 35 -3.04 4.69 -5.82
C GLN A 35 -3.91 4.34 -4.60
N ALA A 36 -4.15 3.05 -4.34
CA ALA A 36 -4.87 2.62 -3.15
C ALA A 36 -4.13 3.00 -1.86
N LEU A 37 -2.81 2.81 -1.82
CA LEU A 37 -1.98 3.18 -0.66
C LEU A 37 -2.08 4.68 -0.33
N LEU A 38 -2.09 5.55 -1.35
CA LEU A 38 -2.15 7.01 -1.15
C LEU A 38 -3.39 7.48 -0.39
N GLN A 39 -4.50 6.73 -0.45
CA GLN A 39 -5.73 7.06 0.30
C GLN A 39 -5.54 7.02 1.81
N TYR A 40 -4.53 6.28 2.29
CA TYR A 40 -4.21 6.13 3.71
C TYR A 40 -3.06 7.05 4.17
N ILE A 41 -2.45 7.80 3.26
CA ILE A 41 -1.36 8.73 3.56
C ILE A 41 -1.95 10.09 3.93
N ARG A 42 -1.47 10.66 5.04
CA ARG A 42 -1.88 11.98 5.51
C ARG A 42 -1.69 13.03 4.39
N PRO A 43 -2.63 13.96 4.16
CA PRO A 43 -2.58 14.90 3.03
C PRO A 43 -1.25 15.63 2.88
N GLY A 44 -0.66 16.12 3.97
CA GLY A 44 0.63 16.82 3.95
C GLY A 44 1.83 16.00 3.49
N ALA A 45 1.74 14.67 3.47
CA ALA A 45 2.79 13.76 3.01
C ALA A 45 2.52 13.15 1.63
N GLN A 46 1.33 13.36 1.05
CA GLN A 46 0.95 12.71 -0.21
C GLN A 46 1.84 13.12 -1.39
N ASN A 47 2.24 14.40 -1.48
CA ASN A 47 3.07 14.86 -2.58
C ASN A 47 4.45 14.20 -2.57
N GLN A 48 5.09 14.12 -1.40
CA GLN A 48 6.36 13.41 -1.25
C GLN A 48 6.20 11.92 -1.56
N MET A 49 5.12 11.30 -1.07
CA MET A 49 4.87 9.88 -1.32
C MET A 49 4.65 9.58 -2.81
N LYS A 50 3.91 10.44 -3.54
CA LYS A 50 3.69 10.27 -5.00
C LYS A 50 5.01 10.19 -5.77
N VAL A 51 6.00 11.01 -5.41
CA VAL A 51 7.33 10.99 -6.05
C VAL A 51 8.03 9.66 -5.80
N ILE A 52 8.01 9.18 -4.55
CA ILE A 52 8.63 7.89 -4.17
C ILE A 52 7.97 6.74 -4.94
N LEU A 53 6.63 6.70 -4.95
CA LEU A 53 5.85 5.65 -5.61
C LEU A 53 6.03 5.66 -7.13
N ALA A 54 6.20 6.83 -7.76
CA ALA A 54 6.45 6.93 -9.20
C ALA A 54 7.81 6.31 -9.58
N GLU A 55 8.85 6.59 -8.79
CA GLU A 55 10.18 6.00 -9.01
C GLU A 55 10.20 4.49 -8.77
N GLU A 56 9.44 4.00 -7.77
CA GLU A 56 9.26 2.59 -7.50
C GLU A 56 8.53 1.88 -8.65
N ALA A 57 7.41 2.43 -9.11
CA ALA A 57 6.65 1.89 -10.25
C ALA A 57 7.50 1.80 -11.51
N LYS A 58 8.32 2.83 -11.80
CA LYS A 58 9.25 2.82 -12.93
C LYS A 58 10.23 1.66 -12.87
N ARG A 59 10.80 1.39 -11.68
CA ARG A 59 11.75 0.28 -11.48
C ARG A 59 11.08 -1.07 -11.68
N ILE A 60 9.92 -1.29 -11.07
CA ILE A 60 9.18 -2.56 -11.17
C ILE A 60 8.80 -2.86 -12.62
N LYS A 61 8.30 -1.87 -13.36
CA LYS A 61 7.94 -2.01 -14.78
C LYS A 61 9.12 -2.24 -15.72
N THR A 62 10.36 -2.03 -15.26
CA THR A 62 11.56 -2.26 -16.07
C THR A 62 12.18 -3.64 -15.80
N ILE A 63 11.83 -4.28 -14.69
CA ILE A 63 12.37 -5.59 -14.26
C ILE A 63 11.56 -6.76 -14.86
N THR A 64 10.36 -6.49 -15.38
CA THR A 64 9.47 -7.46 -16.03
C THR A 64 9.27 -7.07 -17.49
#